data_AF-A0A0C3PXQ9-F1
#
_entry.id   AF-A0A0C3PXQ9-F1
#
_cell.length_a   1.000
_cell.length_b   1.000
_cell.length_c   1.000
_cell.angle_alpha   90.00
_cell.angle_beta   90.00
_cell.angle_gamma   90.00
#
_symmetry.space_group_name_H-M   'P 1'
#
loop_
_entity.id
_entity.type
_entity.pdbx_description
1 polymer ?
#
loop_
_entity_poly.entity_id
_entity_poly.type
_entity_poly.pdbx_seq_one_letter_code
_entity_poly.pdbx_strand_id
1 'polypeptide(L)'
;MASTSAASKLTAKVVSAAMPKSPMIHSTGNLYQVLSSLPKDGVGARITQARWEKKGIQDSYWEITRVRLKAEGNHGKAWGKLVWKGKPVNEHTTRIRQGLKYLWKDIPNSPNPSVSNPATPTASAA
;
A
#
# COMPACT_ATOMS: atom_id res chain seq x y z
N MET A 1 6.71 65.86 27.80
CA MET A 1 5.99 65.26 26.66
C MET A 1 6.25 63.75 26.70
N ALA A 2 5.21 62.96 26.43
CA ALA A 2 4.93 61.63 26.97
C ALA A 2 5.87 60.47 26.55
N SER A 3 6.00 59.49 27.45
CA SER A 3 6.52 58.14 27.26
C SER A 3 5.61 57.26 26.40
N THR A 4 6.17 56.43 25.51
CA THR A 4 5.59 55.16 25.01
C THR A 4 6.71 54.34 24.34
N SER A 5 7.23 53.29 24.98
CA SER A 5 6.76 51.89 25.03
C SER A 5 7.09 51.05 23.79
N ALA A 6 7.91 50.04 24.04
CA ALA A 6 8.41 49.01 23.13
C ALA A 6 7.33 48.10 22.53
N ALA A 7 7.62 47.50 21.37
CA ALA A 7 6.86 46.37 20.84
C ALA A 7 7.79 45.38 20.11
N SER A 8 8.25 44.38 20.85
CA SER A 8 8.96 43.19 20.35
C SER A 8 7.98 42.29 19.60
N LYS A 9 8.22 42.03 18.30
CA LYS A 9 7.41 41.06 17.55
C LYS A 9 8.07 39.68 17.64
N LEU A 10 7.37 38.79 18.34
CA LEU A 10 7.72 37.39 18.55
C LEU A 10 7.87 36.61 17.22
N THR A 11 8.89 35.77 17.21
CA THR A 11 9.14 34.64 16.31
C THR A 11 7.97 33.66 16.26
N ALA A 12 7.41 33.42 15.07
CA ALA A 12 6.49 32.31 14.83
C ALA A 12 7.26 31.00 14.65
N LYS A 13 7.21 30.15 15.68
CA LYS A 13 7.74 28.78 15.65
C LYS A 13 6.70 27.86 15.00
N VAL A 14 6.89 27.55 13.73
CA VAL A 14 6.12 26.50 13.03
C VAL A 14 6.65 25.15 13.51
N VAL A 15 5.97 24.55 14.49
CA VAL A 15 6.12 23.11 14.78
C VAL A 15 5.11 22.39 13.90
N SER A 16 5.64 21.77 12.84
CA SER A 16 4.91 20.79 12.04
C SER A 16 4.55 19.61 12.94
N ALA A 17 3.31 19.60 13.44
CA ALA A 17 2.76 18.49 14.19
C ALA A 17 2.70 17.24 13.30
N ALA A 18 3.58 16.28 13.58
CA ALA A 18 3.47 14.92 13.09
C ALA A 18 2.16 14.32 13.61
N MET A 19 1.15 14.19 12.74
CA MET A 19 -0.11 13.55 13.08
C MET A 19 0.07 12.03 13.27
N PRO A 20 -0.64 11.42 14.23
CA PRO A 20 -0.54 9.99 14.54
C PRO A 20 -1.07 9.14 13.38
N LYS A 21 -0.25 8.20 12.89
CA LYS A 21 -0.62 7.19 11.90
C LYS A 21 -1.41 6.06 12.57
N SER A 22 -2.75 6.13 12.59
CA SER A 22 -3.66 4.97 12.70
C SER A 22 -5.11 5.45 12.55
N PRO A 23 -6.09 4.69 11.99
CA PRO A 23 -6.10 3.26 11.67
C PRO A 23 -6.13 3.00 10.15
N MET A 24 -6.07 1.73 9.76
CA MET A 24 -6.09 1.22 8.37
C MET A 24 -7.28 1.74 7.55
N ILE A 25 -7.18 2.97 7.06
CA ILE A 25 -8.04 3.48 6.01
C ILE A 25 -7.48 2.90 4.72
N HIS A 26 -8.19 1.93 4.14
CA HIS A 26 -7.91 1.42 2.80
C HIS A 26 -7.67 2.62 1.90
N SER A 27 -6.40 2.83 1.54
CA SER A 27 -6.00 4.09 0.94
C SER A 27 -6.39 4.00 -0.53
N THR A 28 -7.46 4.68 -0.92
CA THR A 28 -7.88 4.76 -2.31
C THR A 28 -7.16 5.93 -2.97
N GLY A 29 -6.26 5.66 -3.91
CA GLY A 29 -5.49 6.72 -4.55
C GLY A 29 -4.61 6.22 -5.67
N ASN A 30 -3.62 7.03 -6.05
CA ASN A 30 -2.55 6.57 -6.93
C ASN A 30 -1.73 5.48 -6.21
N LEU A 31 -1.22 4.51 -6.97
CA LEU A 31 -0.32 3.47 -6.51
C LEU A 31 0.68 3.95 -5.45
N TYR A 32 1.43 5.02 -5.73
CA TYR A 32 2.48 5.47 -4.84
C TYR A 32 1.97 6.06 -3.53
N GLN A 33 0.80 6.71 -3.54
CA GLN A 33 0.17 7.25 -2.33
C GLN A 33 -0.39 6.13 -1.46
N VAL A 34 -0.96 5.09 -2.06
CA VAL A 34 -1.38 3.89 -1.33
C VAL A 34 -0.18 3.25 -0.65
N LEU A 35 0.94 3.18 -1.37
CA LEU A 35 2.18 2.58 -0.86
C LEU A 35 2.88 3.40 0.21
N SER A 36 2.90 4.73 0.10
CA SER A 36 3.47 5.60 1.12
C SER A 36 2.65 5.61 2.42
N SER A 37 1.35 5.29 2.33
CA SER A 37 0.46 5.13 3.48
C SER A 37 0.73 3.82 4.24
N LEU A 38 1.20 2.78 3.54
CA LEU A 38 1.47 1.45 4.08
C LEU A 38 2.82 1.38 4.82
N PRO A 39 2.95 0.50 5.83
CA PRO A 39 4.24 0.25 6.47
C PRO A 39 5.22 -0.37 5.46
N LYS A 40 6.52 -0.03 5.59
CA LYS A 40 7.59 -0.50 4.69
C LYS A 40 7.33 -0.19 3.20
N ASP A 41 6.74 0.97 2.91
CA ASP A 41 6.37 1.41 1.55
C ASP A 41 5.46 0.42 0.81
N GLY A 42 4.69 -0.40 1.55
CA GLY A 42 3.82 -1.43 1.00
C GLY A 42 4.54 -2.63 0.37
N VAL A 43 5.81 -2.88 0.71
CA VAL A 43 6.51 -4.11 0.31
C VAL A 43 5.86 -5.32 0.97
N GLY A 44 5.49 -6.32 0.16
CA GLY A 44 4.72 -7.51 0.57
C GLY A 44 3.20 -7.30 0.56
N ALA A 45 2.73 -6.08 0.31
CA ALA A 45 1.30 -5.82 0.20
C ALA A 45 0.73 -6.30 -1.15
N ARG A 46 -0.54 -6.67 -1.11
CA ARG A 46 -1.36 -6.95 -2.29
C ARG A 46 -2.18 -5.74 -2.63
N ILE A 47 -2.11 -5.32 -3.88
CA ILE A 47 -2.86 -4.17 -4.38
C ILE A 47 -3.65 -4.58 -5.61
N THR A 48 -4.82 -3.98 -5.77
CA THR A 48 -5.64 -4.14 -6.96
C THR A 48 -6.02 -2.80 -7.56
N GLN A 49 -6.40 -2.81 -8.83
CA GLN A 49 -6.99 -1.64 -9.46
C GLN A 49 -8.48 -1.65 -9.18
N ALA A 50 -9.02 -0.52 -8.71
CA ALA A 50 -10.47 -0.37 -8.47
C ALA A 50 -11.31 -0.62 -9.74
N ARG A 51 -10.70 -0.41 -10.92
CA ARG A 51 -11.31 -0.74 -12.22
C ARG A 51 -11.58 -2.24 -12.38
N TRP A 52 -10.70 -3.10 -11.89
CA TRP A 52 -10.84 -4.55 -12.05
C TRP A 52 -12.04 -5.06 -11.26
N GLU A 53 -12.21 -4.56 -10.03
CA GLU A 53 -13.41 -4.79 -9.21
C GLU A 53 -14.69 -4.38 -9.95
N LYS A 54 -14.71 -3.16 -10.52
CA LYS A 54 -15.86 -2.67 -11.31
C LYS A 54 -16.20 -3.52 -12.53
N LYS A 55 -15.23 -4.26 -13.07
CA LYS A 55 -15.41 -5.16 -14.21
C LYS A 55 -15.74 -6.60 -13.79
N GLY A 56 -15.89 -6.87 -12.50
CA GLY A 56 -16.09 -8.23 -11.99
C GLY A 56 -14.87 -9.12 -12.15
N ILE A 57 -13.68 -8.53 -12.33
CA ILE A 57 -12.43 -9.28 -12.41
C ILE A 57 -11.92 -9.49 -10.98
N GLN A 58 -12.27 -10.64 -10.42
CA GLN A 58 -11.82 -11.07 -9.09
C GLN A 58 -10.43 -11.74 -9.17
N ASP A 59 -9.83 -12.00 -8.01
CA ASP A 59 -8.52 -12.66 -7.85
C ASP A 59 -7.39 -12.08 -8.70
N SER A 60 -7.47 -10.79 -8.99
CA SER A 60 -6.48 -10.09 -9.79
C SER A 60 -5.84 -8.99 -8.96
N TYR A 61 -4.56 -9.15 -8.67
CA TYR A 61 -3.80 -8.25 -7.82
C TYR A 61 -2.32 -8.28 -8.18
N TRP A 62 -1.62 -7.23 -7.78
CA TRP A 62 -0.16 -7.19 -7.79
C TRP A 62 0.37 -7.43 -6.39
N GLU A 63 1.32 -8.36 -6.28
CA GLU A 63 2.13 -8.54 -5.08
C GLU A 63 3.38 -7.68 -5.19
N ILE A 64 3.51 -6.72 -4.28
CA ILE A 64 4.60 -5.75 -4.35
C ILE A 64 5.82 -6.35 -3.69
N THR A 65 6.96 -6.26 -4.37
CA THR A 65 8.22 -6.77 -3.83
C THR A 65 9.24 -5.67 -3.63
N ARG A 66 9.21 -4.62 -4.46
CA ARG A 66 10.15 -3.50 -4.37
C ARG A 66 9.44 -2.21 -4.74
N VAL A 67 9.75 -1.15 -4.00
CA VAL A 67 9.23 0.20 -4.25
C VAL A 67 10.37 1.20 -4.14
N ARG A 68 10.36 2.19 -5.03
CA ARG A 68 11.22 3.38 -4.97
C ARG A 68 10.32 4.59 -5.08
N LEU A 69 9.88 5.10 -3.93
CA LEU A 69 9.11 6.33 -3.84
C LEU A 69 9.99 7.55 -4.06
N LYS A 70 9.39 8.63 -4.57
CA LYS A 70 9.98 9.95 -4.76
C LYS A 70 8.92 11.01 -4.47
N ALA A 71 9.36 12.25 -4.22
CA ALA A 71 8.46 13.39 -4.00
C ALA A 71 7.39 13.07 -2.93
N GLU A 72 7.84 12.63 -1.75
CA GLU A 72 6.99 12.30 -0.60
C GLU A 72 5.90 11.24 -0.89
N GLY A 73 6.17 10.30 -1.80
CA GLY A 73 5.22 9.23 -2.14
C GLY A 73 4.19 9.59 -3.19
N ASN A 74 4.26 10.77 -3.80
CA ASN A 74 3.39 11.11 -4.94
C ASN A 74 3.82 10.42 -6.24
N HIS A 75 5.12 10.16 -6.38
CA HIS A 75 5.71 9.54 -7.58
C HIS A 75 6.63 8.40 -7.19
N GLY A 76 7.02 7.60 -8.18
CA GLY A 76 7.99 6.56 -7.93
C GLY A 76 8.11 5.53 -9.04
N LYS A 77 8.69 4.39 -8.64
CA LYS A 77 8.72 3.16 -9.41
C LYS A 77 8.36 2.03 -8.44
N ALA A 78 7.43 1.18 -8.86
CA ALA A 78 7.06 0.00 -8.10
C ALA A 78 7.25 -1.24 -8.97
N TRP A 79 7.63 -2.33 -8.33
CA TRP A 79 7.81 -3.63 -8.95
C TRP A 79 7.03 -4.68 -8.16
N GLY A 80 6.34 -5.55 -8.89
CA GLY A 80 5.55 -6.61 -8.30
C GLY A 80 5.39 -7.81 -9.20
N LYS A 81 4.77 -8.86 -8.67
CA LYS A 81 4.30 -10.01 -9.43
C LYS A 81 2.81 -9.83 -9.70
N LEU A 82 2.39 -10.01 -10.95
CA LEU A 82 0.99 -9.92 -11.32
C LEU A 82 0.34 -11.29 -11.14
N VAL A 83 -0.70 -11.34 -10.33
CA VAL A 83 -1.66 -12.44 -10.30
C VAL A 83 -2.91 -11.98 -11.05
N TRP A 84 -3.32 -12.74 -12.05
CA TRP A 84 -4.49 -12.45 -12.86
C TRP A 84 -5.46 -13.61 -12.79
N LYS A 85 -6.67 -13.35 -12.26
CA LYS A 85 -7.72 -14.35 -12.06
C LYS A 85 -7.19 -15.62 -11.35
N GLY A 86 -6.42 -15.40 -10.28
CA GLY A 86 -5.81 -16.46 -9.48
C GLY A 86 -4.57 -17.12 -10.08
N LYS A 87 -4.16 -16.77 -11.31
CA LYS A 87 -2.97 -17.34 -11.96
C LYS A 87 -1.80 -16.35 -11.92
N PRO A 88 -0.61 -16.75 -11.45
CA PRO A 88 0.58 -15.91 -11.56
C PRO A 88 0.92 -15.73 -13.05
N VAL A 89 0.89 -14.50 -13.54
CA VAL A 89 1.19 -14.17 -14.94
C VAL A 89 2.70 -14.14 -15.16
N ASN A 90 3.43 -13.57 -14.22
CA ASN A 90 4.87 -13.43 -14.28
C ASN A 90 5.50 -14.12 -13.07
N GLU A 91 6.47 -15.00 -13.34
CA GLU A 91 7.30 -15.60 -12.30
C GLU A 91 8.24 -14.56 -11.66
N HIS A 92 8.80 -13.68 -12.51
CA HIS A 92 9.69 -12.62 -12.10
C HIS A 92 8.95 -11.33 -11.75
N THR A 93 9.49 -10.60 -10.79
CA THR A 93 8.99 -9.29 -10.45
C THR A 93 9.15 -8.33 -11.63
N THR A 94 8.03 -7.79 -12.10
CA THR A 94 7.97 -6.84 -13.22
C THR A 94 7.62 -5.44 -12.72
N ARG A 95 8.05 -4.41 -13.45
CA ARG A 95 7.70 -3.02 -13.14
C ARG A 95 6.21 -2.78 -13.37
N ILE A 96 5.52 -2.26 -12.35
CA ILE A 96 4.11 -1.85 -12.46
C ILE A 96 4.04 -0.57 -13.29
N ARG A 97 3.42 -0.65 -14.46
CA ARG A 97 3.21 0.49 -15.36
C ARG A 97 1.93 1.22 -15.01
N GLN A 98 1.87 2.50 -15.36
CA GLN A 98 0.66 3.33 -15.20
C GLN A 98 0.14 3.41 -13.74
N GLY A 99 1.03 3.35 -12.75
CA GLY A 99 0.67 3.49 -11.32
C GLY A 99 -0.14 4.77 -11.04
N LEU A 100 0.27 5.88 -11.66
CA LEU A 100 -0.38 7.21 -11.56
C LEU A 100 -1.74 7.33 -12.26
N LYS A 101 -2.04 6.44 -13.22
CA LYS A 101 -3.21 6.59 -14.09
C LYS A 101 -4.49 6.08 -13.44
N TYR A 102 -4.37 5.04 -12.63
CA TYR A 102 -5.52 4.32 -12.09
C TYR A 102 -5.63 4.54 -10.59
N LEU A 103 -6.84 4.35 -10.09
CA LEU A 103 -7.09 4.23 -8.66
C LEU A 103 -6.74 2.81 -8.23
N TRP A 104 -5.87 2.73 -7.23
CA TRP A 104 -5.41 1.51 -6.60
C TRP A 104 -6.00 1.42 -5.20
N LYS A 105 -6.12 0.17 -4.74
CA LYS A 105 -6.55 -0.18 -3.40
C LYS A 105 -5.66 -1.27 -2.87
N ASP A 106 -5.30 -1.19 -1.60
CA ASP A 106 -4.77 -2.33 -0.88
C ASP A 106 -5.88 -3.36 -0.65
N ILE A 107 -5.53 -4.63 -0.82
CA ILE A 107 -6.38 -5.74 -0.39
C ILE A 107 -5.71 -6.31 0.85
N PRO A 108 -6.45 -6.54 1.95
CA PRO A 108 -5.90 -7.25 3.09
C PRO A 108 -5.32 -8.57 2.58
N ASN A 109 -4.06 -8.81 2.90
CA ASN A 109 -3.47 -10.11 2.71
C ASN A 109 -4.19 -11.05 3.68
N SER A 110 -5.34 -11.59 3.28
CA SER A 110 -5.88 -12.73 3.99
C SER A 110 -4.78 -13.78 3.87
N PRO A 111 -4.23 -14.28 4.99
CA PRO A 111 -3.51 -15.53 4.93
C PRO A 111 -4.51 -16.51 4.33
N ASN A 112 -4.35 -16.84 3.05
CA ASN A 112 -5.17 -17.82 2.40
C ASN A 112 -5.08 -19.08 3.28
N PRO A 113 -6.17 -19.59 3.89
CA PRO A 113 -6.13 -20.80 4.70
C PRO A 113 -5.82 -22.08 3.88
N SER A 114 -5.42 -21.97 2.61
CA SER A 114 -5.07 -23.10 1.73
C SER A 114 -3.73 -23.79 2.03
N VAL A 115 -3.16 -23.62 3.23
CA VAL A 115 -2.10 -24.51 3.74
C VAL A 115 -2.49 -25.08 5.10
N SER A 116 -3.69 -25.65 5.19
CA SER A 116 -3.94 -26.75 6.10
C SER A 116 -4.41 -27.92 5.26
N ASN A 117 -3.46 -28.76 4.84
CA ASN A 117 -3.77 -30.08 4.32
C ASN A 117 -4.70 -30.76 5.34
N PRO A 118 -5.87 -31.30 4.97
CA PRO A 118 -6.46 -32.37 5.74
C PRO A 118 -5.66 -33.64 5.40
N ALA A 119 -4.45 -33.76 5.96
CA ALA A 119 -3.80 -35.06 6.04
C ALA A 119 -4.66 -35.89 7.00
N THR A 120 -5.56 -36.66 6.40
CA THR A 120 -6.53 -37.54 7.05
C THR A 120 -5.79 -38.67 7.77
N PRO A 121 -6.39 -39.24 8.84
CA PRO A 121 -5.77 -40.21 9.72
C PRO A 121 -5.83 -41.60 9.10
N THR A 122 -4.71 -42.31 8.99
CA THR A 122 -4.70 -43.77 8.78
C THR A 122 -3.35 -44.31 9.22
N ALA A 123 -3.29 -44.81 10.44
CA ALA A 123 -2.35 -45.84 10.84
C ALA A 123 -3.10 -46.79 11.78
N SER A 124 -3.82 -47.71 11.13
CA SER A 124 -4.21 -49.00 11.71
C SER A 124 -3.05 -49.96 11.46
N ALA A 125 -2.48 -50.53 12.52
CA ALA A 125 -1.70 -51.78 12.56
C ALA A 125 -1.39 -52.02 14.05
N ALA A 126 -2.15 -52.89 14.72
CA ALA A 126 -1.93 -54.34 14.85
C ALA A 126 -0.99 -54.65 16.02
#